data_AF-A0A7S3CXM2-F1
#
_entry.id   AF-A0A7S3CXM2-F1
#
_cell.length_a   1.000
_cell.length_b   1.000
_cell.length_c   1.000
_cell.angle_alpha   90.00
_cell.angle_beta   90.00
_cell.angle_gamma   90.00
#
_symmetry.space_group_name_H-M   'P 1'
#
loop_
_entity.id
_entity.type
_entity.pdbx_description
1 polymer ?
#
loop_
_entity_poly.entity_id
_entity_poly.type
_entity_poly.pdbx_seq_one_letter_code
_entity_poly.pdbx_strand_id
1 'polypeptide(L)'
;KGKKGGKKGKGKVVKAAATPDEPVLKWPEEDLSLLPSDGFLTFDYVTLSTPKERVAQVEEEGYAPVIEECSANEMRHLLKSISREASAKEKLMSQATQVNLFSSKKKQDAALSKYHDKLAEEIGEVEYERLRTVRWHSNYHFYTCAQLEEILRMFSSVRGKVAIVVALYCRLLDRKKELSKLVSTFTREEVDELARRLGWPAIFDKKRPNHHYRLNVEEPDDREIVRHLIQLRDEQGEASWRDITMNGKPYDFPSMTPWALFPATGILDLVYNNVITDEDRANTLGSTKGR
;
A
#
# COMPACT_ATOMS: atom_id res chain seq x y z
N LYS A 1 27.61 -59.52 -12.36
CA LYS A 1 27.22 -60.46 -11.27
C LYS A 1 27.25 -59.69 -9.94
N GLY A 2 26.12 -59.55 -9.23
CA GLY A 2 26.10 -58.89 -7.92
C GLY A 2 24.69 -58.50 -7.44
N LYS A 3 23.89 -59.51 -7.06
CA LYS A 3 22.57 -59.37 -6.41
C LYS A 3 22.74 -59.00 -4.92
N LYS A 4 22.06 -57.96 -4.44
CA LYS A 4 21.52 -57.79 -3.07
C LYS A 4 20.30 -56.84 -3.21
N GLY A 5 19.08 -57.10 -2.73
CA GLY A 5 18.61 -57.95 -1.64
C GLY A 5 18.21 -57.05 -0.45
N GLY A 6 17.08 -56.33 -0.55
CA GLY A 6 16.62 -55.38 0.48
C GLY A 6 15.12 -55.48 0.74
N LYS A 7 14.76 -55.66 2.01
CA LYS A 7 13.48 -56.12 2.57
C LYS A 7 12.29 -55.17 2.35
N LYS A 8 11.12 -55.75 2.07
CA LYS A 8 9.79 -55.14 2.17
C LYS A 8 9.39 -54.96 3.65
N GLY A 9 9.20 -53.72 4.10
CA GLY A 9 8.53 -53.39 5.36
C GLY A 9 7.02 -53.23 5.13
N LYS A 10 6.21 -54.02 5.83
CA LYS A 10 4.74 -53.86 5.87
C LYS A 10 4.40 -52.71 6.82
N GLY A 11 4.05 -51.56 6.26
CA GLY A 11 3.47 -50.43 7.00
C GLY A 11 2.00 -50.70 7.32
N LYS A 12 1.67 -50.60 8.61
CA LYS A 12 0.33 -50.76 9.19
C LYS A 12 -0.50 -49.52 8.83
N VAL A 13 -1.59 -49.70 8.09
CA VAL A 13 -2.54 -48.62 7.75
C VAL A 13 -3.37 -48.30 9.00
N VAL A 14 -3.14 -47.12 9.58
CA VAL A 14 -4.00 -46.54 10.61
C VAL A 14 -5.12 -45.78 9.90
N LYS A 15 -6.37 -46.19 10.11
CA LYS A 15 -7.55 -45.45 9.65
C LYS A 15 -7.64 -44.14 10.44
N ALA A 16 -7.42 -43.01 9.77
CA ALA A 16 -7.73 -41.69 10.31
C ALA A 16 -9.25 -41.49 10.30
N ALA A 17 -9.76 -40.98 11.42
CA ALA A 17 -11.15 -40.60 11.62
C ALA A 17 -11.52 -39.40 10.74
N ALA A 18 -12.76 -39.39 10.27
CA ALA A 18 -13.34 -38.32 9.46
C ALA A 18 -13.27 -36.97 10.19
N THR A 19 -12.64 -35.99 9.55
CA THR A 19 -12.74 -34.58 9.91
C THR A 19 -14.10 -34.03 9.47
N PRO A 20 -14.71 -33.12 10.25
CA PRO A 20 -16.00 -32.51 9.90
C PRO A 20 -15.83 -31.62 8.66
N ASP A 21 -16.83 -31.66 7.78
CA ASP A 21 -16.88 -30.90 6.52
C ASP A 21 -16.57 -29.42 6.75
N GLU A 22 -15.40 -28.99 6.32
CA GLU A 22 -15.12 -27.56 6.14
C GLU A 22 -16.04 -27.03 5.03
N PRO A 23 -16.67 -25.87 5.20
CA PRO A 23 -17.50 -25.29 4.17
C PRO A 23 -16.62 -24.98 2.95
N VAL A 24 -16.79 -25.77 1.89
CA VAL A 24 -16.22 -25.49 0.58
C VAL A 24 -16.85 -24.18 0.08
N LEU A 25 -16.10 -23.10 0.20
CA LEU A 25 -16.45 -21.81 -0.36
C LEU A 25 -16.53 -21.99 -1.88
N LYS A 26 -17.76 -22.06 -2.41
CA LYS A 26 -17.97 -22.12 -3.86
C LYS A 26 -17.62 -20.74 -4.44
N TRP A 27 -16.54 -20.72 -5.21
CA TRP A 27 -16.10 -19.57 -5.96
C TRP A 27 -17.15 -19.19 -7.01
N PRO A 28 -17.41 -17.90 -7.26
CA PRO A 28 -18.06 -17.51 -8.50
C PRO A 28 -17.12 -17.89 -9.65
N GLU A 29 -17.56 -18.79 -10.53
CA GLU A 29 -16.83 -19.22 -11.75
C GLU A 29 -16.80 -18.11 -12.82
N GLU A 30 -16.84 -16.84 -12.40
CA GLU A 30 -16.86 -15.70 -13.31
C GLU A 30 -15.44 -15.34 -13.74
N ASP A 31 -15.12 -15.85 -14.92
CA ASP A 31 -14.28 -15.24 -15.95
C ASP A 31 -12.77 -15.15 -15.68
N LEU A 32 -12.16 -16.29 -15.37
CA LEU A 32 -10.71 -16.49 -15.50
C LEU A 32 -10.19 -16.30 -16.94
N SER A 33 -11.07 -16.12 -17.94
CA SER A 33 -10.70 -15.84 -19.33
C SER A 33 -10.01 -14.48 -19.52
N LEU A 34 -10.11 -13.58 -18.52
CA LEU A 34 -9.46 -12.26 -18.54
C LEU A 34 -7.97 -12.30 -18.18
N LEU A 35 -7.48 -13.43 -17.66
CA LEU A 35 -6.06 -13.69 -17.45
C LEU A 35 -5.44 -14.26 -18.73
N PRO A 36 -4.13 -14.05 -18.99
CA PRO A 36 -3.48 -14.62 -20.16
C PRO A 36 -3.73 -16.12 -20.25
N SER A 37 -4.14 -16.59 -21.43
CA SER A 37 -4.49 -18.00 -21.69
C SER A 37 -3.28 -18.94 -21.53
N ASP A 38 -2.07 -18.38 -21.58
CA ASP A 38 -0.81 -19.08 -21.68
C ASP A 38 0.20 -18.46 -20.69
N GLY A 39 0.70 -19.29 -19.77
CA GLY A 39 1.65 -18.88 -18.71
C GLY A 39 1.16 -19.28 -17.33
N PHE A 40 2.06 -19.84 -16.51
CA PHE A 40 1.73 -20.17 -15.11
C PHE A 40 2.02 -18.94 -14.25
N LEU A 41 0.99 -18.33 -13.65
CA LEU A 41 1.21 -17.52 -12.45
C LEU A 41 1.55 -18.47 -11.30
N THR A 42 2.83 -18.74 -11.11
CA THR A 42 3.31 -19.48 -9.94
C THR A 42 3.32 -18.54 -8.75
N PHE A 43 2.34 -18.70 -7.86
CA PHE A 43 2.36 -18.05 -6.55
C PHE A 43 3.17 -18.93 -5.60
N ASP A 44 4.42 -18.55 -5.34
CA ASP A 44 5.17 -19.12 -4.22
C ASP A 44 4.45 -18.71 -2.92
N TYR A 45 3.81 -19.68 -2.28
CA TYR A 45 3.21 -19.53 -0.96
C TYR A 45 4.31 -19.23 0.07
N VAL A 46 4.58 -17.96 0.34
CA VAL A 46 5.37 -17.55 1.50
C VAL A 46 4.41 -17.29 2.65
N THR A 47 4.57 -18.08 3.71
CA THR A 47 3.79 -18.17 4.96
C THR A 47 3.28 -16.85 5.54
N LEU A 48 1.99 -16.85 5.93
CA LEU A 48 1.24 -15.79 6.62
C LEU A 48 1.69 -15.56 8.09
N SER A 49 2.91 -15.11 8.36
CA SER A 49 3.22 -14.67 9.72
C SER A 49 4.13 -13.46 9.82
N THR A 50 3.58 -12.38 10.37
CA THR A 50 4.34 -11.37 11.14
C THR A 50 3.82 -11.40 12.58
N PRO A 51 4.66 -11.69 13.60
CA PRO A 51 4.23 -11.79 15.00
C PRO A 51 4.14 -10.41 15.67
N LYS A 52 3.21 -10.24 16.62
CA LYS A 52 3.20 -9.12 17.58
C LYS A 52 2.92 -9.62 19.02
N GLU A 53 3.95 -9.58 19.86
CA GLU A 53 3.92 -9.42 21.34
C GLU A 53 3.64 -7.92 21.65
N ARG A 54 3.01 -7.42 22.72
CA ARG A 54 2.53 -7.86 24.05
C ARG A 54 1.36 -6.93 24.47
N VAL A 55 0.45 -7.43 25.30
CA VAL A 55 -0.51 -6.62 26.10
C VAL A 55 -0.19 -6.83 27.58
N ALA A 56 -0.09 -5.74 28.35
CA ALA A 56 -0.02 -5.78 29.81
C ALA A 56 -1.20 -4.98 30.39
N GLN A 57 -1.86 -5.58 31.38
CA GLN A 57 -3.03 -5.07 32.10
C GLN A 57 -2.62 -4.12 33.23
N VAL A 58 -3.52 -3.19 33.59
CA VAL A 58 -3.44 -2.36 34.81
C VAL A 58 -4.71 -2.63 35.62
N GLU A 59 -4.55 -2.95 36.90
CA GLU A 59 -5.62 -3.23 37.87
C GLU A 59 -6.15 -1.92 38.49
N GLU A 60 -7.47 -1.88 38.75
CA GLU A 60 -8.19 -0.79 39.43
C GLU A 60 -8.35 -1.09 40.93
N GLU A 61 -7.90 -0.18 41.80
CA GLU A 61 -8.21 -0.18 43.24
C GLU A 61 -9.14 1.00 43.60
N GLY A 62 -10.27 0.64 44.22
CA GLY A 62 -10.68 1.19 45.52
C GLY A 62 -11.41 2.53 45.58
N TYR A 63 -12.75 2.50 45.55
CA TYR A 63 -13.59 3.51 46.23
C TYR A 63 -14.86 2.85 46.80
N ALA A 64 -15.15 3.09 48.07
CA ALA A 64 -16.45 2.83 48.70
C ALA A 64 -16.90 4.08 49.48
N PRO A 65 -18.16 4.56 49.31
CA PRO A 65 -18.65 5.73 50.03
C PRO A 65 -19.61 5.40 51.18
N VAL A 66 -19.69 6.34 52.11
CA VAL A 66 -20.67 6.45 53.21
C VAL A 66 -22.05 6.82 52.65
N ILE A 67 -23.12 6.12 53.03
CA ILE A 67 -24.51 6.54 52.77
C ILE A 67 -25.38 6.27 54.01
N GLU A 68 -26.03 7.34 54.49
CA GLU A 68 -27.04 7.37 55.56
C GLU A 68 -28.36 6.68 55.17
N GLU A 69 -29.06 6.18 56.18
CA GLU A 69 -30.21 5.29 56.10
C GLU A 69 -31.44 5.93 55.42
N CYS A 70 -31.63 5.59 54.15
CA CYS A 70 -32.93 5.64 53.48
C CYS A 70 -33.67 4.33 53.81
N SER A 71 -34.98 4.35 54.10
CA SER A 71 -35.67 3.12 54.49
C SER A 71 -35.54 2.06 53.40
N ALA A 72 -35.19 0.83 53.78
CA ALA A 72 -34.82 -0.23 52.83
C ALA A 72 -35.91 -0.55 51.79
N ASN A 73 -37.16 -0.15 52.02
CA ASN A 73 -38.26 -0.32 51.08
C ASN A 73 -38.35 0.79 50.04
N GLU A 74 -38.13 2.04 50.44
CA GLU A 74 -38.10 3.18 49.51
C GLU A 74 -36.87 3.09 48.60
N MET A 75 -35.72 2.71 49.16
CA MET A 75 -34.49 2.51 48.39
C MET A 75 -34.63 1.35 47.39
N ARG A 76 -35.33 0.26 47.74
CA ARG A 76 -35.62 -0.84 46.80
C ARG A 76 -36.56 -0.43 45.66
N HIS A 77 -37.52 0.45 45.92
CA HIS A 77 -38.42 0.95 44.88
C HIS A 77 -37.70 1.91 43.93
N LEU A 78 -36.92 2.85 44.47
CA LEU A 78 -36.07 3.76 43.69
C LEU A 78 -35.02 3.02 42.84
N LEU A 79 -34.35 2.01 43.39
CA LEU A 79 -33.38 1.22 42.64
C LEU A 79 -34.03 0.42 41.49
N LYS A 80 -35.27 -0.09 41.69
CA LYS A 80 -36.01 -0.77 40.64
C LYS A 80 -36.49 0.17 39.53
N SER A 81 -36.90 1.40 39.86
CA SER A 81 -37.28 2.38 38.83
C SER A 81 -36.06 2.86 38.04
N ILE A 82 -34.95 3.17 38.72
CA ILE A 82 -33.68 3.55 38.10
C ILE A 82 -33.16 2.43 37.19
N SER A 83 -33.22 1.16 37.63
CA SER A 83 -32.79 0.01 36.82
C SER A 83 -33.65 -0.18 35.56
N ARG A 84 -34.97 0.03 35.66
CA ARG A 84 -35.88 -0.05 34.50
C ARG A 84 -35.63 1.09 33.50
N GLU A 85 -35.44 2.31 33.98
CA GLU A 85 -35.11 3.46 33.15
C GLU A 85 -33.74 3.33 32.50
N ALA A 86 -32.73 2.84 33.22
CA ALA A 86 -31.40 2.57 32.68
C ALA A 86 -31.45 1.50 31.56
N SER A 87 -32.16 0.39 31.78
CA SER A 87 -32.32 -0.65 30.76
C SER A 87 -33.10 -0.18 29.53
N ALA A 88 -34.12 0.67 29.71
CA ALA A 88 -34.85 1.28 28.60
C ALA A 88 -33.95 2.25 27.81
N LYS A 89 -33.16 3.08 28.51
CA LYS A 89 -32.21 4.02 27.89
C LYS A 89 -31.08 3.31 27.14
N GLU A 90 -30.57 2.20 27.68
CA GLU A 90 -29.55 1.36 27.02
C GLU A 90 -30.10 0.70 25.74
N LYS A 91 -31.34 0.19 25.78
CA LYS A 91 -32.02 -0.32 24.57
C LYS A 91 -32.24 0.77 23.52
N LEU A 92 -32.60 1.98 23.94
CA LEU A 92 -32.80 3.10 23.01
C LEU A 92 -31.46 3.58 22.41
N MET A 93 -30.40 3.65 23.22
CA MET A 93 -29.05 4.03 22.77
C MET A 93 -28.44 2.99 21.84
N SER A 94 -28.61 1.69 22.11
CA SER A 94 -28.16 0.62 21.22
C SER A 94 -28.91 0.62 19.89
N GLN A 95 -30.23 0.86 19.89
CA GLN A 95 -31.01 1.04 18.66
C GLN A 95 -30.57 2.28 17.87
N ALA A 96 -30.39 3.43 18.53
CA ALA A 96 -29.92 4.65 17.88
C ALA A 96 -28.50 4.48 17.28
N THR A 97 -27.62 3.78 18.00
CA THR A 97 -26.26 3.47 17.54
C THR A 97 -26.29 2.55 16.31
N GLN A 98 -27.14 1.51 16.31
CA GLN A 98 -27.32 0.65 15.14
C GLN A 98 -27.85 1.43 13.94
N VAL A 99 -28.88 2.26 14.09
CA VAL A 99 -29.45 3.08 13.00
C VAL A 99 -28.41 4.06 12.43
N ASN A 100 -27.58 4.67 13.29
CA ASN A 100 -26.48 5.54 12.85
C ASN A 100 -25.39 4.77 12.10
N LEU A 101 -25.02 3.57 12.57
CA LEU A 101 -24.09 2.68 11.87
C LEU A 101 -24.61 2.25 10.49
N PHE A 102 -25.87 1.84 10.39
CA PHE A 102 -26.47 1.42 9.12
C PHE A 102 -26.62 2.59 8.12
N SER A 103 -27.06 3.75 8.58
CA SER A 103 -27.16 4.94 7.71
C SER A 103 -25.79 5.44 7.25
N SER A 104 -24.76 5.32 8.09
CA SER A 104 -23.36 5.59 7.72
C SER A 104 -22.86 4.59 6.68
N LYS A 105 -23.10 3.29 6.89
CA LYS A 105 -22.68 2.23 5.96
C LYS A 105 -23.32 2.41 4.58
N LYS A 106 -24.63 2.66 4.50
CA LYS A 106 -25.32 2.90 3.22
C LYS A 106 -24.75 4.11 2.46
N LYS A 107 -24.36 5.18 3.17
CA LYS A 107 -23.70 6.34 2.57
C LYS A 107 -22.30 6.01 2.06
N GLN A 108 -21.54 5.22 2.83
CA GLN A 108 -20.20 4.77 2.42
C GLN A 108 -20.28 3.85 1.20
N ASP A 109 -21.20 2.88 1.18
CA ASP A 109 -21.41 1.97 0.06
C ASP A 109 -21.83 2.74 -1.21
N ALA A 110 -22.71 3.73 -1.08
CA ALA A 110 -23.11 4.58 -2.21
C ALA A 110 -21.96 5.46 -2.74
N ALA A 111 -21.15 6.04 -1.85
CA ALA A 111 -19.97 6.81 -2.24
C ALA A 111 -18.90 5.93 -2.90
N LEU A 112 -18.71 4.71 -2.39
CA LEU A 112 -17.79 3.72 -2.94
C LEU A 112 -18.27 3.25 -4.33
N SER A 113 -19.56 2.94 -4.48
CA SER A 113 -20.18 2.62 -5.79
C SER A 113 -19.93 3.74 -6.79
N LYS A 114 -20.24 4.99 -6.41
CA LYS A 114 -20.01 6.15 -7.29
C LYS A 114 -18.54 6.33 -7.68
N TYR A 115 -17.62 6.02 -6.78
CA TYR A 115 -16.18 6.02 -7.08
C TYR A 115 -15.81 4.92 -8.07
N HIS A 116 -16.37 3.72 -7.91
CA HIS A 116 -16.16 2.60 -8.81
C HIS A 116 -16.70 2.87 -10.22
N ASP A 117 -17.93 3.39 -10.32
CA ASP A 117 -18.55 3.77 -11.60
C ASP A 117 -17.71 4.82 -12.33
N LYS A 118 -17.26 5.86 -11.59
CA LYS A 118 -16.39 6.90 -12.15
C LYS A 118 -15.03 6.32 -12.60
N LEU A 119 -14.44 5.42 -11.83
CA LEU A 119 -13.16 4.83 -12.18
C LEU A 119 -13.31 3.93 -13.43
N ALA A 120 -14.40 3.17 -13.54
CA ALA A 120 -14.72 2.35 -14.70
C ALA A 120 -14.92 3.19 -15.96
N GLU A 121 -15.61 4.33 -15.85
CA GLU A 121 -15.75 5.30 -16.94
C GLU A 121 -14.38 5.85 -17.40
N GLU A 122 -13.47 6.14 -16.47
CA GLU A 122 -12.18 6.76 -16.76
C GLU A 122 -11.13 5.81 -17.34
N ILE A 123 -11.12 4.53 -16.97
CA ILE A 123 -10.13 3.54 -17.45
C ILE A 123 -10.71 2.51 -18.42
N GLY A 124 -12.04 2.47 -18.56
CA GLY A 124 -12.77 1.47 -19.34
C GLY A 124 -13.13 0.23 -18.51
N GLU A 125 -14.32 -0.32 -18.78
CA GLU A 125 -14.89 -1.48 -18.06
C GLU A 125 -13.94 -2.69 -18.01
N VAL A 126 -13.27 -3.01 -19.12
CA VAL A 126 -12.36 -4.17 -19.19
C VAL A 126 -11.15 -4.00 -18.28
N GLU A 127 -10.51 -2.82 -18.25
CA GLU A 127 -9.40 -2.54 -17.34
C GLU A 127 -9.87 -2.47 -15.89
N TYR A 128 -11.08 -1.95 -15.67
CA TYR A 128 -11.66 -1.87 -14.35
C TYR A 128 -11.94 -3.23 -13.73
N GLU A 129 -12.50 -4.18 -14.49
CA GLU A 129 -12.68 -5.56 -14.00
C GLU A 129 -11.34 -6.25 -13.73
N ARG A 130 -10.32 -6.03 -14.57
CA ARG A 130 -8.94 -6.50 -14.29
C ARG A 130 -8.40 -5.93 -12.97
N LEU A 131 -8.54 -4.63 -12.75
CA LEU A 131 -8.13 -3.96 -11.51
C LEU A 131 -8.86 -4.52 -10.29
N ARG A 132 -10.18 -4.77 -10.42
CA ARG A 132 -11.01 -5.34 -9.36
C ARG A 132 -10.57 -6.76 -9.01
N THR A 133 -10.31 -7.60 -10.01
CA THR A 133 -9.79 -8.96 -9.82
C THR A 133 -8.44 -8.94 -9.10
N VAL A 134 -7.49 -8.11 -9.54
CA VAL A 134 -6.18 -8.03 -8.86
C VAL A 134 -6.31 -7.51 -7.42
N ARG A 135 -7.17 -6.52 -7.16
CA ARG A 135 -7.45 -6.04 -5.79
C ARG A 135 -8.04 -7.13 -4.91
N TRP A 136 -8.90 -7.98 -5.45
CA TRP A 136 -9.44 -9.12 -4.72
C TRP A 136 -8.32 -10.10 -4.34
N HIS A 137 -7.48 -10.48 -5.30
CA HIS A 137 -6.36 -11.39 -5.06
C HIS A 137 -5.29 -10.82 -4.12
N SER A 138 -5.07 -9.51 -4.13
CA SER A 138 -4.07 -8.87 -3.27
C SER A 138 -4.38 -8.93 -1.78
N ASN A 139 -5.60 -9.31 -1.41
CA ASN A 139 -5.93 -9.61 -0.01
C ASN A 139 -5.18 -10.84 0.50
N TYR A 140 -4.92 -11.81 -0.38
CA TYR A 140 -4.38 -13.13 -0.03
C TYR A 140 -2.93 -13.33 -0.48
N HIS A 141 -2.44 -12.49 -1.40
CA HIS A 141 -1.13 -12.67 -2.01
C HIS A 141 -0.23 -11.44 -1.88
N PHE A 142 1.08 -11.69 -1.87
CA PHE A 142 2.11 -10.68 -2.05
C PHE A 142 2.70 -10.83 -3.46
N TYR A 143 3.27 -9.74 -3.97
CA TYR A 143 3.80 -9.67 -5.33
C TYR A 143 5.24 -9.18 -5.32
N THR A 144 6.01 -9.61 -6.31
CA THR A 144 7.29 -8.99 -6.66
C THR A 144 7.08 -7.86 -7.66
N CYS A 145 8.02 -6.92 -7.77
CA CYS A 145 7.99 -5.88 -8.80
C CYS A 145 8.02 -6.47 -10.22
N ALA A 146 8.66 -7.63 -10.43
CA ALA A 146 8.62 -8.35 -11.71
C ALA A 146 7.21 -8.86 -12.05
N GLN A 147 6.49 -9.43 -11.08
CA GLN A 147 5.09 -9.83 -11.27
C GLN A 147 4.19 -8.61 -11.51
N LEU A 148 4.41 -7.51 -10.79
CA LEU A 148 3.70 -6.26 -11.04
C LEU A 148 3.95 -5.75 -12.47
N GLU A 149 5.16 -5.86 -13.00
CA GLU A 149 5.47 -5.49 -14.39
C GLU A 149 4.66 -6.31 -15.41
N GLU A 150 4.53 -7.63 -15.21
CA GLU A 150 3.66 -8.47 -16.05
C GLU A 150 2.20 -8.04 -15.96
N ILE A 151 1.72 -7.75 -14.75
CA ILE A 151 0.34 -7.29 -14.54
C ILE A 151 0.11 -5.95 -15.25
N LEU A 152 1.07 -5.02 -15.18
CA LEU A 152 1.00 -3.71 -15.81
C LEU A 152 0.85 -3.78 -17.33
N ARG A 153 1.36 -4.82 -17.99
CA ARG A 153 1.19 -5.02 -19.44
C ARG A 153 -0.26 -5.28 -19.84
N MET A 154 -1.11 -5.68 -18.89
CA MET A 154 -2.55 -5.84 -19.11
C MET A 154 -3.32 -4.51 -19.06
N PHE A 155 -2.66 -3.39 -18.75
CA PHE A 155 -3.27 -2.07 -18.67
C PHE A 155 -2.65 -1.14 -19.72
N SER A 156 -3.50 -0.53 -20.52
CA SER A 156 -3.11 0.43 -21.55
C SER A 156 -3.21 1.87 -21.05
N SER A 157 -4.17 2.17 -20.17
CA SER A 157 -4.37 3.52 -19.64
C SER A 157 -3.35 3.87 -18.54
N VAL A 158 -2.88 5.12 -18.54
CA VAL A 158 -2.02 5.69 -17.49
C VAL A 158 -2.66 5.49 -16.11
N ARG A 159 -3.95 5.80 -16.01
CA ARG A 159 -4.70 5.74 -14.75
C ARG A 159 -4.91 4.31 -14.27
N GLY A 160 -5.15 3.36 -15.16
CA GLY A 160 -5.23 1.94 -14.85
C GLY A 160 -3.90 1.40 -14.30
N LYS A 161 -2.79 1.70 -14.98
CA LYS A 161 -1.44 1.35 -14.52
C LYS A 161 -1.11 1.95 -13.16
N VAL A 162 -1.37 3.24 -12.95
CA VAL A 162 -1.11 3.84 -11.62
C VAL A 162 -2.03 3.24 -10.55
N ALA A 163 -3.30 2.99 -10.88
CA ALA A 163 -4.24 2.40 -9.93
C ALA A 163 -3.83 1.00 -9.46
N ILE A 164 -3.21 0.19 -10.34
CA ILE A 164 -2.71 -1.13 -9.96
C ILE A 164 -1.45 -1.04 -9.09
N VAL A 165 -0.51 -0.13 -9.40
CA VAL A 165 0.68 0.10 -8.55
C VAL A 165 0.24 0.53 -7.15
N VAL A 166 -0.69 1.48 -7.04
CA VAL A 166 -1.22 1.96 -5.75
C VAL A 166 -1.90 0.82 -4.99
N ALA A 167 -2.72 0.01 -5.66
CA ALA A 167 -3.41 -1.12 -5.04
C ALA A 167 -2.43 -2.18 -4.49
N LEU A 168 -1.31 -2.40 -5.18
CA LEU A 168 -0.32 -3.40 -4.81
C LEU A 168 0.84 -2.86 -3.97
N TYR A 169 0.97 -1.54 -3.77
CA TYR A 169 2.13 -0.90 -3.13
C TYR A 169 2.50 -1.49 -1.76
N CYS A 170 1.51 -1.76 -0.91
CA CYS A 170 1.72 -2.36 0.42
C CYS A 170 1.89 -3.89 0.39
N ARG A 171 1.74 -4.51 -0.78
CA ARG A 171 1.87 -5.96 -1.02
C ARG A 171 3.10 -6.33 -1.84
N LEU A 172 3.96 -5.36 -2.16
CA LEU A 172 5.22 -5.60 -2.87
C LEU A 172 6.34 -6.05 -1.92
N LEU A 173 6.96 -7.21 -2.22
CA LEU A 173 8.02 -7.82 -1.40
C LEU A 173 9.38 -7.12 -1.54
N ASP A 174 9.75 -6.75 -2.77
CA ASP A 174 11.05 -6.20 -3.18
C ASP A 174 10.99 -4.70 -3.52
N ARG A 175 9.95 -4.03 -3.00
CA ARG A 175 9.63 -2.62 -3.25
C ARG A 175 10.83 -1.68 -3.13
N LYS A 176 11.60 -1.79 -2.05
CA LYS A 176 12.73 -0.87 -1.77
C LYS A 176 13.86 -0.94 -2.80
N LYS A 177 13.98 -2.07 -3.52
CA LYS A 177 15.10 -2.34 -4.41
C LYS A 177 14.69 -2.22 -5.88
N GLU A 178 13.53 -2.77 -6.24
CA GLU A 178 13.14 -2.95 -7.64
C GLU A 178 12.03 -1.98 -8.09
N LEU A 179 11.34 -1.28 -7.17
CA LEU A 179 10.28 -0.34 -7.58
C LEU A 179 10.84 0.83 -8.40
N SER A 180 12.00 1.39 -8.03
CA SER A 180 12.60 2.49 -8.80
C SER A 180 13.01 2.08 -10.21
N LYS A 181 13.40 0.82 -10.40
CA LYS A 181 13.63 0.24 -11.72
C LYS A 181 12.35 0.23 -12.55
N LEU A 182 11.25 -0.22 -11.96
CA LEU A 182 9.95 -0.24 -12.63
C LEU A 182 9.46 1.18 -12.95
N VAL A 183 9.57 2.11 -12.00
CA VAL A 183 9.17 3.52 -12.21
C VAL A 183 10.01 4.18 -13.30
N SER A 184 11.28 3.79 -13.50
CA SER A 184 12.10 4.29 -14.61
C SER A 184 11.60 3.88 -16.00
N THR A 185 10.69 2.90 -16.10
CA THR A 185 10.06 2.52 -17.37
C THR A 185 8.74 3.25 -17.63
N PHE A 186 8.27 4.06 -16.69
CA PHE A 186 7.00 4.78 -16.78
C PHE A 186 7.15 6.06 -17.60
N THR A 187 6.06 6.50 -18.23
CA THR A 187 6.02 7.82 -18.88
C THR A 187 6.01 8.93 -17.83
N ARG A 188 6.27 10.17 -18.25
CA ARG A 188 6.22 11.33 -17.34
C ARG A 188 4.85 11.45 -16.67
N GLU A 189 3.78 11.28 -17.44
CA GLU A 189 2.40 11.38 -16.95
C GLU A 189 2.09 10.29 -15.92
N GLU A 190 2.60 9.07 -16.14
CA GLU A 190 2.47 7.95 -15.19
C GLU A 190 3.23 8.22 -13.88
N VAL A 191 4.45 8.76 -13.95
CA VAL A 191 5.25 9.13 -12.76
C VAL A 191 4.60 10.26 -11.99
N ASP A 192 4.16 11.32 -12.66
CA ASP A 192 3.50 12.47 -12.02
C ASP A 192 2.20 12.03 -11.30
N GLU A 193 1.39 11.19 -11.94
CA GLU A 193 0.15 10.65 -11.35
C GLU A 193 0.44 9.67 -10.20
N LEU A 194 1.52 8.88 -10.29
CA LEU A 194 1.94 8.00 -9.20
C LEU A 194 2.46 8.80 -7.99
N ALA A 195 3.29 9.81 -8.22
CA ALA A 195 3.79 10.72 -7.19
C ALA A 195 2.63 11.45 -6.50
N ARG A 196 1.63 11.91 -7.26
CA ARG A 196 0.43 12.55 -6.71
C ARG A 196 -0.36 11.63 -5.77
N ARG A 197 -0.34 10.31 -6.01
CA ARG A 197 -1.13 9.34 -5.23
C ARG A 197 -0.39 8.69 -4.07
N LEU A 198 0.91 8.47 -4.21
CA LEU A 198 1.74 7.81 -3.18
C LEU A 198 2.69 8.77 -2.45
N GLY A 199 2.92 9.96 -2.99
CA GLY A 199 3.97 10.87 -2.56
C GLY A 199 5.32 10.52 -3.19
N TRP A 200 6.19 11.53 -3.38
CA TRP A 200 7.55 11.32 -3.85
C TRP A 200 8.41 10.41 -2.95
N PRO A 201 8.33 10.47 -1.61
CA PRO A 201 9.10 9.55 -0.75
C PRO A 201 8.84 8.06 -1.00
N ALA A 202 7.66 7.73 -1.54
CA ALA A 202 7.28 6.36 -1.83
C ALA A 202 7.97 5.78 -3.07
N ILE A 203 8.36 6.63 -4.02
CA ILE A 203 8.88 6.23 -5.35
C ILE A 203 10.30 6.74 -5.64
N PHE A 204 10.78 7.74 -4.90
CA PHE A 204 12.11 8.32 -5.08
C PHE A 204 13.22 7.34 -4.68
N ASP A 205 14.23 7.22 -5.55
CA ASP A 205 15.45 6.47 -5.29
C ASP A 205 16.67 7.33 -5.63
N LYS A 206 17.51 7.58 -4.61
CA LYS A 206 18.75 8.36 -4.74
C LYS A 206 19.72 7.78 -5.77
N LYS A 207 19.69 6.45 -5.99
CA LYS A 207 20.55 5.80 -6.99
C LYS A 207 20.04 6.00 -8.41
N ARG A 208 18.76 6.32 -8.57
CA ARG A 208 18.08 6.49 -9.85
C ARG A 208 17.17 7.73 -9.80
N PRO A 209 17.75 8.93 -9.59
CA PRO A 209 16.97 10.14 -9.41
C PRO A 209 16.37 10.69 -10.73
N ASN A 210 16.47 9.96 -11.84
CA ASN A 210 16.14 10.46 -13.18
C ASN A 210 14.64 10.56 -13.41
N HIS A 211 14.05 11.71 -13.07
CA HIS A 211 12.64 11.99 -13.30
C HIS A 211 12.40 13.48 -13.51
N HIS A 212 11.21 13.78 -14.01
CA HIS A 212 10.61 15.09 -13.88
C HIS A 212 9.99 15.19 -12.49
N TYR A 213 10.35 16.20 -11.71
CA TYR A 213 9.85 16.44 -10.37
C TYR A 213 9.01 17.70 -10.35
N ARG A 214 7.77 17.57 -9.86
CA ARG A 214 6.93 18.69 -9.48
C ARG A 214 6.65 18.58 -7.99
N LEU A 215 7.33 19.43 -7.21
CA LEU A 215 7.43 19.35 -5.75
C LEU A 215 6.81 20.61 -5.14
N ASN A 216 5.85 20.42 -4.23
CA ASN A 216 5.35 21.51 -3.41
C ASN A 216 6.28 21.71 -2.20
N VAL A 217 7.07 22.78 -2.18
CA VAL A 217 8.08 23.00 -1.13
C VAL A 217 7.47 23.35 0.23
N GLU A 218 6.16 23.64 0.27
CA GLU A 218 5.39 23.76 1.50
C GLU A 218 5.18 22.42 2.19
N GLU A 219 5.08 21.34 1.41
CA GLU A 219 4.89 20.00 1.93
C GLU A 219 6.21 19.44 2.47
N PRO A 220 6.26 19.00 3.75
CA PRO A 220 7.51 18.54 4.36
C PRO A 220 8.18 17.39 3.61
N ASP A 221 7.38 16.46 3.10
CA ASP A 221 7.82 15.27 2.37
C ASP A 221 8.50 15.66 1.05
N ASP A 222 7.85 16.51 0.25
CA ASP A 222 8.43 17.02 -1.00
C ASP A 222 9.70 17.83 -0.74
N ARG A 223 9.71 18.60 0.35
CA ARG A 223 10.87 19.39 0.76
C ARG A 223 12.07 18.52 1.16
N GLU A 224 11.85 17.33 1.72
CA GLU A 224 12.92 16.35 1.95
C GLU A 224 13.50 15.84 0.63
N ILE A 225 12.66 15.61 -0.37
CA ILE A 225 13.09 15.20 -1.72
C ILE A 225 13.92 16.31 -2.38
N VAL A 226 13.50 17.57 -2.27
CA VAL A 226 14.30 18.72 -2.75
C VAL A 226 15.69 18.69 -2.12
N ARG A 227 15.80 18.45 -0.80
CA ARG A 227 17.11 18.38 -0.11
C ARG A 227 18.00 17.29 -0.68
N HIS A 228 17.43 16.11 -0.99
CA HIS A 228 18.19 15.03 -1.60
C HIS A 228 18.61 15.34 -3.04
N LEU A 229 17.74 15.97 -3.83
CA LEU A 229 18.09 16.38 -5.19
C LEU A 229 19.21 17.44 -5.20
N ILE A 230 19.24 18.35 -4.21
CA ILE A 230 20.32 19.34 -4.06
C ILE A 230 21.63 18.64 -3.72
N GLN A 231 21.62 17.71 -2.76
CA GLN A 231 22.81 16.92 -2.43
C GLN A 231 23.36 16.18 -3.64
N LEU A 232 22.49 15.53 -4.42
CA LEU A 232 22.88 14.82 -5.64
C LEU A 232 23.41 15.78 -6.71
N ARG A 233 22.86 16.99 -6.83
CA ARG A 233 23.39 18.04 -7.71
C ARG A 233 24.78 18.48 -7.28
N ASP A 234 24.98 18.72 -5.99
CA ASP A 234 26.29 19.16 -5.47
C ASP A 234 27.36 18.09 -5.72
N GLU A 235 26.98 16.80 -5.68
CA GLU A 235 27.84 15.66 -6.00
C GLU A 235 28.09 15.49 -7.52
N GLN A 236 27.08 15.67 -8.37
CA GLN A 236 27.13 15.38 -9.82
C GLN A 236 27.38 16.60 -10.71
N GLY A 237 27.33 17.80 -10.14
CA GLY A 237 27.43 19.07 -10.85
C GLY A 237 26.08 19.65 -11.28
N GLU A 238 26.09 20.93 -11.62
CA GLU A 238 24.88 21.73 -11.90
C GLU A 238 24.12 21.29 -13.16
N ALA A 239 24.81 20.68 -14.11
CA ALA A 239 24.22 20.18 -15.35
C ALA A 239 23.22 19.02 -15.14
N SER A 240 23.17 18.46 -13.93
CA SER A 240 22.22 17.42 -13.54
C SER A 240 20.78 17.93 -13.42
N TRP A 241 20.59 19.23 -13.16
CA TRP A 241 19.26 19.85 -13.11
C TRP A 241 18.97 20.61 -14.40
N ARG A 242 17.79 20.41 -14.97
CA ARG A 242 17.32 21.10 -16.17
C ARG A 242 15.90 21.63 -15.98
N ASP A 243 15.53 22.60 -16.82
CA ASP A 243 14.19 23.15 -16.91
C ASP A 243 13.63 23.61 -15.54
N ILE A 244 14.51 24.17 -14.70
CA ILE A 244 14.18 24.54 -13.33
C ILE A 244 13.24 25.75 -13.34
N THR A 245 12.05 25.57 -12.76
CA THR A 245 11.11 26.66 -12.53
C THR A 245 10.59 26.65 -11.09
N MET A 246 10.29 27.84 -10.57
CA MET A 246 9.62 28.04 -9.29
C MET A 246 8.34 28.81 -9.56
N ASN A 247 7.19 28.21 -9.25
CA ASN A 247 5.86 28.74 -9.58
C ASN A 247 5.72 29.10 -11.07
N GLY A 248 6.27 28.26 -11.95
CA GLY A 248 6.23 28.42 -13.41
C GLY A 248 7.14 29.51 -13.98
N LYS A 249 7.97 30.15 -13.15
CA LYS A 249 8.98 31.12 -13.60
C LYS A 249 10.36 30.47 -13.56
N PRO A 250 11.24 30.72 -14.55
CA PRO A 250 12.63 30.25 -14.49
C PRO A 250 13.25 30.62 -13.14
N TYR A 251 13.85 29.62 -12.49
CA TYR A 251 14.46 29.80 -11.18
C TYR A 251 15.95 29.49 -11.28
N ASP A 252 16.77 30.52 -11.11
CA ASP A 252 18.21 30.33 -11.00
C ASP A 252 18.53 29.84 -9.59
N PHE A 253 19.15 28.66 -9.50
CA PHE A 253 19.49 28.04 -8.24
C PHE A 253 21.00 28.19 -8.02
N PRO A 254 21.44 29.11 -7.13
CA PRO A 254 22.86 29.35 -6.88
C PRO A 254 23.59 28.10 -6.43
N SER A 255 24.82 27.92 -6.93
CA SER A 255 25.72 26.77 -6.70
C SER A 255 26.01 26.44 -5.23
N MET A 256 25.69 27.35 -4.31
CA MET A 256 25.86 27.18 -2.87
C MET A 256 24.73 27.88 -2.10
N THR A 257 23.48 27.72 -2.53
CA THR A 257 22.36 28.29 -1.77
C THR A 257 22.29 27.60 -0.41
N PRO A 258 22.56 28.29 0.72
CA PRO A 258 22.36 27.70 2.02
C PRO A 258 20.89 27.30 2.13
N TRP A 259 20.62 26.09 2.64
CA TRP A 259 19.24 25.59 2.78
C TRP A 259 18.30 26.57 3.50
N ALA A 260 18.84 27.41 4.38
CA ALA A 260 18.12 28.47 5.08
C ALA A 260 17.55 29.56 4.16
N LEU A 261 18.13 29.76 2.97
CA LEU A 261 17.65 30.72 1.96
C LEU A 261 16.71 30.08 0.93
N PHE A 262 16.53 28.75 0.97
CA PHE A 262 15.63 28.07 0.04
C PHE A 262 14.17 28.49 0.31
N PRO A 263 13.37 28.82 -0.73
CA PRO A 263 12.00 29.26 -0.55
C PRO A 263 11.19 28.31 0.34
N ALA A 264 10.44 28.88 1.30
CA ALA A 264 9.59 28.09 2.19
C ALA A 264 8.27 27.66 1.53
N THR A 265 7.91 28.31 0.41
CA THR A 265 6.62 28.15 -0.26
C THR A 265 6.77 28.15 -1.78
N GLY A 266 5.89 27.42 -2.48
CA GLY A 266 5.84 27.36 -3.94
C GLY A 266 6.01 25.96 -4.54
N ILE A 267 5.85 25.89 -5.85
CA ILE A 267 6.00 24.66 -6.64
C ILE A 267 7.33 24.73 -7.38
N LEU A 268 8.26 23.86 -6.99
CA LEU A 268 9.50 23.61 -7.72
C LEU A 268 9.23 22.56 -8.79
N ASP A 269 9.52 22.90 -10.04
CA ASP A 269 9.39 22.01 -11.19
C ASP A 269 10.78 21.91 -11.85
N LEU A 270 11.30 20.69 -12.03
CA LEU A 270 12.62 20.45 -12.62
C LEU A 270 12.71 19.07 -13.26
N VAL A 271 13.64 18.91 -14.19
CA VAL A 271 14.05 17.60 -14.73
C VAL A 271 15.43 17.26 -14.19
N TYR A 272 15.54 16.13 -13.50
CA TYR A 272 16.82 15.60 -13.05
C TYR A 272 17.35 14.60 -14.09
N ASN A 273 18.56 14.84 -14.58
CA ASN A 273 19.28 13.94 -15.47
C ASN A 273 20.63 13.60 -14.84
N ASN A 274 20.79 12.35 -14.43
CA ASN A 274 22.07 11.86 -13.96
C ASN A 274 23.07 11.95 -15.12
N VAL A 275 24.02 12.88 -14.98
CA VAL A 275 25.12 13.05 -15.92
C VAL A 275 26.05 11.88 -15.63
N ILE A 276 25.81 10.75 -16.31
CA ILE A 276 26.77 9.65 -16.25
C ILE A 276 28.06 10.21 -16.83
N THR A 277 29.05 10.44 -15.97
CA THR A 277 30.37 10.87 -16.40
C THR A 277 30.96 9.78 -17.29
N ASP A 278 31.73 10.15 -18.32
CA ASP A 278 32.34 9.15 -19.20
C ASP A 278 33.27 8.18 -18.44
N GLU A 279 33.74 8.57 -17.25
CA GLU A 279 34.47 7.71 -16.31
C GLU A 279 33.61 6.58 -15.74
N ASP A 280 32.35 6.83 -15.39
CA ASP A 280 31.41 5.78 -14.96
C ASP A 280 31.10 4.80 -16.10
N ARG A 281 30.99 5.31 -17.33
CA ARG A 281 30.86 4.47 -18.53
C ARG A 281 32.09 3.60 -18.75
N ALA A 282 33.29 4.14 -18.55
CA ALA A 282 34.54 3.40 -18.70
C ALA A 282 34.68 2.28 -17.64
N ASN A 283 34.31 2.55 -16.38
CA ASN A 283 34.34 1.56 -15.31
C ASN A 283 33.29 0.44 -15.51
N THR A 284 32.13 0.76 -16.08
CA THR A 284 31.09 -0.25 -16.37
C THR A 284 31.50 -1.18 -17.51
N LEU A 285 32.25 -0.68 -18.51
CA LEU A 285 32.75 -1.46 -19.64
C LEU A 285 34.04 -2.25 -19.32
N GLY A 286 34.80 -1.83 -18.31
CA GLY A 286 36.05 -2.50 -17.89
C GLY A 286 35.86 -3.83 -17.15
N SER A 287 34.69 -4.07 -16.54
CA SER A 287 34.47 -5.24 -15.66
C SER A 287 34.08 -6.54 -16.40
N THR A 288 33.93 -6.54 -17.73
CA THR A 288 33.48 -7.71 -18.50
C THR A 288 34.61 -8.48 -19.22
N LYS A 289 35.86 -8.01 -19.17
CA LYS A 289 37.02 -8.76 -19.71
C LYS A 289 37.71 -9.57 -18.61
N GLY A 290 37.09 -10.67 -18.21
CA GLY A 290 37.67 -11.55 -17.18
C GLY A 290 36.83 -12.79 -16.89
N ARG A 291 36.40 -13.51 -17.92
CA ARG A 291 35.90 -14.88 -17.80
C ARG A 291 36.18 -15.67 -19.07
#